data_AF-A0A0F0FGD1-F1
#
_entry.id   AF-A0A0F0FGD1-F1
#
_cell.length_a   1.000
_cell.length_b   1.000
_cell.length_c   1.000
_cell.angle_alpha   90.00
_cell.angle_beta   90.00
_cell.angle_gamma   90.00
#
_symmetry.space_group_name_H-M   'P 1'
#
loop_
_entity.id
_entity.type
_entity.pdbx_description
1 polymer ?
#
loop_
_entity_poly.entity_id
_entity_poly.type
_entity_poly.pdbx_seq_one_letter_code
_entity_poly.pdbx_strand_id
1 'polypeptide(L)'
;MFASAWSLAGGITPDGGTVTTAATGANGRITVGVAQAMGGVSTNTYRDFNVPRAGVDLDNNAALARTILNQVTSTNPSILEGPLSVLGPRANVILSLAGTMRYSRKIPQREYRVLPYRSLFRRATAFALSHCGVL
;
A
#
# COMPACT_ATOMS: atom_id res chain seq x y z
N MET A 1 -24.07 2.73 18.91
CA MET A 1 -24.06 3.40 17.59
C MET A 1 -22.69 4.04 17.41
N PHE A 2 -21.79 3.43 16.65
CA PHE A 2 -20.49 4.03 16.34
C PHE A 2 -20.62 4.75 15.01
N ALA A 3 -20.69 6.08 15.03
CA ALA A 3 -20.61 6.90 13.84
C ALA A 3 -19.16 6.91 13.36
N SER A 4 -18.86 6.14 12.33
CA SER A 4 -17.60 6.24 11.60
C SER A 4 -17.57 7.60 10.89
N ALA A 5 -16.88 8.57 11.47
CA ALA A 5 -16.69 9.87 10.86
C ALA A 5 -15.87 9.71 9.57
N TRP A 6 -16.45 10.13 8.45
CA TRP A 6 -15.77 10.27 7.18
C TRP A 6 -14.79 11.44 7.30
N SER A 7 -13.55 11.14 7.67
CA SER A 7 -12.48 12.12 7.64
C SER A 7 -12.02 12.29 6.19
N LEU A 8 -12.21 13.50 5.66
CA LEU A 8 -11.53 13.98 4.46
C LEU A 8 -10.04 14.08 4.80
N ALA A 9 -9.31 12.97 4.72
CA ALA A 9 -7.87 13.06 4.81
C ALA A 9 -7.39 13.79 3.56
N GLY A 10 -6.41 14.70 3.68
CA GLY A 10 -5.98 15.65 2.64
C GLY A 10 -5.37 15.02 1.37
N GLY A 11 -6.06 14.06 0.76
CA GLY A 11 -5.61 13.20 -0.31
C GLY A 11 -6.12 11.75 -0.25
N ILE A 12 -6.65 11.26 0.88
CA ILE A 12 -7.14 9.87 1.02
C ILE A 12 -8.59 9.85 1.52
N THR A 13 -9.47 9.25 0.75
CA THR A 13 -10.90 9.17 1.06
C THR A 13 -11.36 7.72 0.96
N PRO A 14 -11.55 6.99 2.08
CA PRO A 14 -12.19 5.68 2.07
C PRO A 14 -13.59 5.78 1.45
N ASP A 15 -14.01 4.76 0.70
CA ASP A 15 -15.33 4.75 0.03
C ASP A 15 -16.44 4.06 0.85
N GLY A 16 -16.08 3.51 2.02
CA GLY A 16 -16.99 2.78 2.90
C GLY A 16 -17.28 1.34 2.47
N GLY A 17 -16.70 0.86 1.35
CA GLY A 17 -16.83 -0.53 0.92
C GLY A 17 -16.09 -1.52 1.83
N THR A 18 -15.17 -1.04 2.65
CA THR A 18 -14.39 -1.80 3.63
C THR A 18 -14.31 -1.04 4.95
N VAL A 19 -14.01 -1.73 6.05
CA VAL A 19 -13.80 -1.10 7.37
C VAL A 19 -12.41 -0.47 7.43
N THR A 20 -12.17 0.47 6.51
CA THR A 20 -10.93 1.23 6.35
C THR A 20 -11.15 2.63 6.90
N THR A 21 -10.21 3.13 7.70
CA THR A 21 -10.26 4.50 8.22
C THR A 21 -9.10 5.32 7.65
N ALA A 22 -9.24 6.64 7.63
CA ALA A 22 -8.16 7.55 7.29
C ALA A 22 -8.25 8.81 8.16
N ALA A 23 -7.19 9.14 8.89
CA ALA A 23 -7.13 10.30 9.76
C ALA A 23 -5.88 11.13 9.45
N THR A 24 -6.03 12.45 9.31
CA THR A 24 -4.88 13.36 9.12
C THR A 24 -4.43 13.89 10.48
N GLY A 25 -3.18 13.63 10.85
CA GLY A 25 -2.55 14.19 12.04
C GLY A 25 -2.23 15.68 11.88
N ALA A 26 -1.93 16.36 13.00
CA ALA A 26 -1.58 17.78 13.00
C ALA A 26 -0.33 18.11 12.17
N ASN A 27 0.54 17.13 11.92
CA ASN A 27 1.72 17.23 11.04
C ASN A 27 1.39 17.03 9.55
N GLY A 28 0.12 16.87 9.18
CA GLY A 28 -0.32 16.59 7.81
C GLY A 28 -0.07 15.14 7.36
N ARG A 29 0.48 14.28 8.22
CA ARG A 29 0.66 12.86 7.94
C ARG A 29 -0.66 12.13 8.10
N ILE A 30 -0.97 11.22 7.17
CA ILE A 30 -2.22 10.47 7.21
C ILE A 30 -1.96 9.09 7.82
N THR A 31 -2.75 8.69 8.81
CA THR A 31 -2.80 7.31 9.30
C THR A 31 -4.05 6.64 8.75
N VAL A 32 -3.85 5.50 8.08
CA VAL A 32 -4.89 4.65 7.52
C VAL A 32 -5.00 3.41 8.39
N GLY A 33 -6.12 3.25 9.09
CA GLY A 33 -6.45 1.98 9.73
C GLY A 33 -6.90 0.98 8.67
N VAL A 34 -6.12 -0.08 8.45
CA VAL A 34 -6.42 -1.05 7.40
C VAL A 34 -7.51 -2.01 7.86
N ALA A 35 -8.35 -2.45 6.92
CA ALA A 35 -9.39 -3.43 7.17
C ALA A 35 -8.79 -4.78 7.60
N GLN A 36 -9.62 -5.61 8.24
CA GLN A 36 -9.24 -6.96 8.66
C GLN A 36 -8.70 -7.79 7.48
N ALA A 37 -7.68 -8.60 7.75
CA ALA A 37 -7.08 -9.44 6.72
C ALA A 37 -7.87 -10.75 6.54
N MET A 38 -8.14 -11.12 5.30
CA MET A 38 -8.69 -12.43 4.93
C MET A 38 -7.63 -13.19 4.13
N GLY A 39 -7.25 -14.38 4.60
CA GLY A 39 -6.17 -15.16 3.97
C GLY A 39 -4.80 -14.45 3.98
N GLY A 40 -4.59 -13.51 4.91
CA GLY A 40 -3.38 -12.68 5.00
C GLY A 40 -3.38 -11.46 4.08
N VAL A 41 -4.46 -11.17 3.36
CA VAL A 41 -4.62 -9.97 2.55
C VAL A 41 -5.63 -9.03 3.20
N SER A 42 -5.21 -7.81 3.50
CA SER A 42 -6.11 -6.72 3.86
C SER A 42 -6.51 -5.96 2.60
N THR A 43 -7.80 -5.93 2.29
CA THR A 43 -8.34 -5.21 1.13
C THR A 43 -8.98 -3.92 1.60
N ASN A 44 -8.54 -2.80 1.03
CA ASN A 44 -8.94 -1.45 1.43
C ASN A 44 -9.39 -0.68 0.19
N THR A 45 -10.52 0.02 0.29
CA THR A 45 -11.19 0.66 -0.85
C THR A 45 -11.35 2.16 -0.65
N TYR A 46 -11.02 2.93 -1.68
CA TYR A 46 -10.91 4.39 -1.63
C TYR A 46 -11.54 5.05 -2.87
N ARG A 47 -12.13 6.23 -2.68
CA ARG A 47 -12.44 7.14 -3.79
C ARG A 47 -11.18 7.84 -4.29
N ASP A 48 -10.31 8.26 -3.39
CA ASP A 48 -9.04 8.92 -3.71
C ASP A 48 -7.94 8.38 -2.81
N PHE A 49 -6.74 8.21 -3.36
CA PHE A 49 -5.56 7.82 -2.61
C PHE A 49 -4.33 8.59 -3.11
N ASN A 50 -3.93 9.60 -2.35
CA ASN A 50 -2.78 10.44 -2.60
C ASN A 50 -1.87 10.43 -1.37
N VAL A 51 -0.56 10.32 -1.60
CA VAL A 51 0.45 10.32 -0.54
C VAL A 51 1.07 11.72 -0.49
N PRO A 52 0.63 12.62 0.42
CA PRO A 52 1.20 13.95 0.52
C PRO A 52 2.66 13.89 0.94
N ARG A 53 3.39 15.00 0.83
CA ARG A 53 4.81 15.09 1.26
C ARG A 53 5.04 14.68 2.71
N ALA A 54 4.08 14.95 3.60
CA ALA A 54 4.11 14.53 5.00
C ALA A 54 4.03 13.00 5.18
N GLY A 55 3.58 12.29 4.15
CA GLY A 55 3.52 10.84 4.08
C GLY A 55 2.23 10.22 4.60
N VAL A 56 2.19 8.90 4.51
CA VAL A 56 1.07 8.04 4.93
C VAL A 56 1.62 6.85 5.72
N ASP A 57 0.94 6.51 6.80
CA ASP A 57 1.06 5.26 7.54
C ASP A 57 -0.12 4.35 7.25
N LEU A 58 0.16 3.10 6.90
CA LEU A 58 -0.81 2.01 6.92
C LEU A 58 -0.66 1.29 8.26
N ASP A 59 -1.65 1.44 9.14
CA ASP A 59 -1.67 0.78 10.44
C ASP A 59 -2.10 -0.67 10.30
N ASN A 60 -1.13 -1.59 10.37
CA ASN A 60 -1.31 -3.03 10.25
C ASN A 60 -1.26 -3.75 11.60
N ASN A 61 -1.28 -3.03 12.73
CA ASN A 61 -1.14 -3.66 14.06
C ASN A 61 -2.31 -4.58 14.39
N ALA A 62 -3.53 -4.20 14.03
CA ALA A 62 -4.72 -5.01 14.29
C ALA A 62 -4.97 -6.07 13.20
N ALA A 63 -4.69 -5.75 11.94
CA ALA A 63 -5.02 -6.62 10.82
C ALA A 63 -4.00 -7.75 10.58
N LEU A 64 -2.73 -7.55 10.99
CA LEU A 64 -1.64 -8.52 10.83
C LEU A 64 -1.51 -9.05 9.39
N ALA A 65 -1.81 -8.21 8.40
CA ALA A 65 -1.80 -8.59 7.00
C ALA A 65 -0.37 -8.84 6.50
N ARG A 66 -0.20 -9.81 5.60
CA ARG A 66 1.03 -10.03 4.83
C ARG A 66 1.06 -9.20 3.54
N THR A 67 -0.12 -8.87 3.04
CA THR A 67 -0.32 -8.00 1.88
C THR A 67 -1.44 -7.01 2.18
N ILE A 68 -1.18 -5.73 1.92
CA ILE A 68 -2.16 -4.65 2.00
C ILE A 68 -2.47 -4.21 0.58
N LEU A 69 -3.67 -4.53 0.12
CA LEU A 69 -4.20 -4.11 -1.16
C LEU A 69 -5.01 -2.82 -0.96
N ASN A 70 -4.60 -1.76 -1.64
CA ASN A 70 -5.28 -0.47 -1.68
C ASN A 70 -5.90 -0.30 -3.06
N GLN A 71 -7.23 -0.27 -3.14
CA GLN A 71 -7.98 -0.14 -4.39
C GLN A 71 -8.60 1.24 -4.48
N VAL A 72 -8.21 2.00 -5.49
CA VAL A 72 -8.84 3.28 -5.83
C VAL A 72 -9.90 3.02 -6.89
N THR A 73 -11.15 3.28 -6.55
CA THR A 73 -12.31 2.99 -7.39
C THR A 73 -12.69 4.13 -8.32
N SER A 74 -12.13 5.33 -8.12
CA SER A 74 -12.27 6.44 -9.07
C SER A 74 -11.25 6.35 -10.21
N THR A 75 -11.47 7.19 -11.22
CA THR A 75 -10.53 7.43 -12.32
C THR A 75 -9.61 8.64 -12.05
N ASN A 76 -9.74 9.26 -10.88
CA ASN A 76 -8.91 10.40 -10.50
C ASN A 76 -7.44 9.97 -10.43
N PRO A 77 -6.50 10.81 -10.88
CA PRO A 77 -5.09 10.50 -10.74
C PRO A 77 -4.68 10.38 -9.26
N SER A 78 -3.88 9.35 -8.95
CA SER A 78 -3.20 9.24 -7.65
C SER A 78 -1.83 9.89 -7.72
N ILE A 79 -1.53 10.80 -6.79
CA ILE A 79 -0.24 11.48 -6.68
C ILE A 79 0.51 10.97 -5.45
N LEU A 80 1.74 10.49 -5.66
CA LEU A 80 2.60 10.00 -4.59
C LEU A 80 3.81 10.93 -4.44
N GLU A 81 3.78 11.79 -3.43
CA GLU A 81 4.78 12.83 -3.18
C GLU A 81 5.66 12.57 -1.95
N GLY A 82 5.18 11.80 -0.99
CA GLY A 82 5.87 11.50 0.25
C GLY A 82 6.00 10.01 0.54
N PRO A 83 6.51 9.65 1.72
CA PRO A 83 6.72 8.26 2.11
C PRO A 83 5.39 7.56 2.39
N LEU A 84 5.29 6.31 1.95
CA LEU A 84 4.24 5.37 2.34
C LEU A 84 4.86 4.28 3.20
N SER A 85 4.41 4.14 4.44
CA SER A 85 4.99 3.24 5.44
C SER A 85 3.95 2.31 6.03
N VAL A 86 4.39 1.17 6.54
CA VAL A 86 3.54 0.20 7.26
C VAL A 86 3.92 0.23 8.73
N LEU A 87 2.96 0.49 9.60
CA LEU A 87 3.10 0.35 11.05
C LEU A 87 2.72 -1.06 11.48
N GLY A 88 3.47 -1.63 12.42
CA GLY A 88 3.27 -3.00 12.88
C GLY A 88 3.97 -4.04 12.00
N PRO A 89 3.41 -5.26 11.86
CA PRO A 89 4.02 -6.31 11.06
C PRO A 89 4.26 -5.86 9.61
N ARG A 90 5.44 -6.22 9.08
CA ARG A 90 5.80 -5.94 7.69
C ARG A 90 4.80 -6.60 6.73
N ALA A 91 4.37 -5.83 5.73
CA ALA A 91 3.46 -6.28 4.69
C ALA A 91 3.93 -5.78 3.32
N ASN A 92 3.60 -6.54 2.28
CA ASN A 92 3.67 -6.04 0.91
C ASN A 92 2.56 -5.01 0.70
N VAL A 93 2.88 -3.88 0.07
CA VAL A 93 1.88 -2.85 -0.24
C VAL A 93 1.62 -2.84 -1.74
N ILE A 94 0.34 -3.01 -2.11
CA ILE A 94 -0.12 -2.96 -3.49
C ILE A 94 -1.10 -1.79 -3.60
N LEU A 95 -0.92 -0.97 -4.63
CA LEU A 95 -1.88 0.06 -5.04
C LEU A 95 -2.45 -0.33 -6.40
N SER A 96 -3.77 -0.52 -6.44
CA SER A 96 -4.55 -0.87 -7.63
C SER A 96 -5.51 0.28 -7.95
N LEU A 97 -5.53 0.72 -9.20
CA LEU A 97 -6.40 1.81 -9.63
C LEU A 97 -6.71 1.72 -11.11
N ALA A 98 -7.89 2.21 -11.50
CA ALA A 98 -8.30 2.30 -12.90
C ALA A 98 -7.77 3.58 -13.59
N GLY A 99 -7.44 4.61 -12.80
CA GLY A 99 -6.94 5.90 -13.28
C GLY A 99 -5.44 5.91 -13.62
N THR A 100 -4.80 7.08 -13.50
CA THR A 100 -3.35 7.24 -13.73
C THR A 100 -2.60 7.41 -12.40
N MET A 101 -1.44 6.75 -12.25
CA MET A 101 -0.48 7.08 -11.18
C MET A 101 0.50 8.17 -11.61
N ARG A 102 0.77 9.13 -10.71
CA ARG A 102 1.82 10.13 -10.86
C ARG A 102 2.75 10.07 -9.65
N TYR A 103 4.00 9.69 -9.88
CA TYR A 103 5.06 9.76 -8.87
C TYR A 103 5.77 11.11 -8.92
N SER A 104 6.05 11.69 -7.76
CA SER A 104 6.91 12.85 -7.66
C SER A 104 8.37 12.46 -7.93
N ARG A 105 9.04 13.23 -8.80
CA ARG A 105 10.42 12.98 -9.30
C ARG A 105 11.50 12.97 -8.19
N LYS A 106 11.13 13.23 -6.93
CA LYS A 106 12.03 13.36 -5.76
C LYS A 106 12.04 12.16 -4.79
N ILE A 107 11.37 11.05 -5.10
CA ILE A 107 11.36 9.87 -4.22
C ILE A 107 12.48 8.89 -4.67
N PRO A 108 13.47 8.56 -3.82
CA PRO A 108 14.50 7.58 -4.16
C PRO A 108 13.87 6.20 -4.41
N GLN A 109 13.90 5.76 -5.67
CA GLN A 109 13.22 4.57 -6.23
C GLN A 109 13.78 3.22 -5.75
N ARG A 110 14.52 3.16 -4.64
CA ARG A 110 15.31 1.95 -4.29
C ARG A 110 14.48 0.72 -3.96
N GLU A 111 13.17 0.84 -3.73
CA GLU A 111 12.33 -0.30 -3.33
C GLU A 111 10.89 -0.20 -3.84
N TYR A 112 10.69 0.06 -5.13
CA TYR A 112 9.39 -0.14 -5.79
C TYR A 112 9.57 -1.16 -6.93
N ARG A 113 9.35 -2.45 -6.63
CA ARG A 113 9.33 -3.49 -7.67
C ARG A 113 7.96 -3.49 -8.35
N VAL A 114 7.80 -2.64 -9.36
CA VAL A 114 6.63 -2.68 -10.25
C VAL A 114 6.76 -3.92 -11.13
N LEU A 115 5.93 -4.95 -10.88
CA LEU A 115 5.85 -6.13 -11.74
C LEU A 115 4.82 -5.87 -12.85
N PRO A 116 5.23 -5.77 -14.13
CA PRO A 116 4.28 -5.80 -15.22
C PRO A 116 3.60 -7.17 -15.28
N TYR A 117 2.28 -7.19 -15.41
CA TYR A 117 1.42 -8.38 -15.44
C TYR A 117 1.75 -9.42 -16.53
N ARG A 118 2.68 -9.13 -17.46
CA ARG A 118 2.99 -9.98 -18.64
C ARG A 118 4.28 -10.81 -18.56
N SER A 119 4.95 -10.92 -17.41
CA SER A 119 6.23 -11.67 -17.33
C SER A 119 6.27 -12.77 -16.27
N LEU A 120 5.16 -13.47 -16.04
CA LEU A 120 5.08 -14.56 -15.04
C LEU A 120 5.37 -15.97 -15.59
N PHE A 121 5.88 -16.10 -16.82
CA PHE A 121 6.36 -17.38 -17.32
C PHE A 121 7.69 -17.24 -18.05
N ARG A 122 8.79 -17.36 -17.32
CA ARG A 122 9.95 -18.18 -17.70
C ARG A 122 11.03 -18.06 -16.63
N ARG A 123 11.62 -19.22 -16.32
CA ARG A 123 12.80 -19.46 -15.47
C ARG A 123 12.51 -19.73 -13.99
N ALA A 124 11.80 -20.83 -13.75
CA ALA A 124 12.15 -21.72 -12.65
C ALA A 124 13.05 -22.83 -13.21
N THR A 125 14.38 -22.64 -13.22
CA THR A 125 15.34 -23.77 -13.30
C THR A 125 16.69 -23.37 -12.70
N ALA A 126 17.02 -24.06 -11.59
CA ALA A 126 18.34 -24.40 -11.05
C ALA A 126 19.26 -23.32 -10.45
N PHE A 127 19.33 -23.30 -9.11
CA PHE A 127 20.58 -23.09 -8.36
C PHE A 127 20.55 -23.85 -7.03
N ALA A 128 21.43 -24.85 -6.86
CA ALA A 128 21.86 -25.53 -5.63
C ALA A 128 22.72 -26.74 -6.07
N LEU A 129 23.92 -27.10 -5.58
CA LEU A 129 24.75 -26.81 -4.41
C LEU A 129 26.23 -27.06 -4.82
N SER A 130 27.21 -26.23 -4.43
CA SER A 130 28.07 -26.35 -3.24
C SER A 130 28.73 -27.73 -3.06
N HIS A 131 30.08 -27.82 -3.11
CA HIS A 131 30.95 -27.95 -1.92
C HIS A 131 32.46 -27.91 -2.29
N CYS A 132 33.20 -27.32 -1.36
CA CYS A 132 34.66 -27.16 -1.24
C CYS A 132 35.37 -28.50 -0.91
N GLY A 133 36.64 -28.70 -1.35
CA GLY A 133 37.52 -29.70 -0.72
C GLY A 133 38.66 -30.31 -1.56
N VAL A 134 39.87 -29.77 -1.40
CA VAL A 134 41.22 -30.41 -1.28
C VAL A 134 41.58 -31.64 -2.15
N LEU A 135 42.56 -31.46 -3.05
CA LEU A 135 43.90 -32.10 -3.04
C LEU A 135 44.84 -31.36 -4.02
#